data_AF-A0A7S1P6X5-F1
#
_entry.id   AF-A0A7S1P6X5-F1
#
_cell.length_a   1.000
_cell.length_b   1.000
_cell.length_c   1.000
_cell.angle_alpha   90.00
_cell.angle_beta   90.00
_cell.angle_gamma   90.00
#
_symmetry.space_group_name_H-M   'P 1'
#
loop_
_entity.id
_entity.type
_entity.pdbx_description
1 polymer ?
#
loop_
_entity_poly.entity_id
_entity_poly.type
_entity_poly.pdbx_seq_one_letter_code
_entity_poly.pdbx_strand_id
1 'polypeptide(L)'
;QSAIGDLRVNKTNLEEMRNGVELCLREACGDGKLNPYGLEECDDGNLNPNDGCDHLCRIEKGWLCDEVLGINGSACIPNCSDGYRVPAHEACDDGDLIGGDGCNEVCQVEEGWECFSRAK
;
A
#
# COMPACT_ATOMS: atom_id res chain seq x y z
N GLN A 1 -3.84 2.72 -28.98
CA GLN A 1 -3.71 3.53 -27.75
C GLN A 1 -3.99 2.61 -26.57
N SER A 2 -3.27 2.86 -25.48
CA SER A 2 -3.00 2.00 -24.32
C SER A 2 -1.76 1.11 -24.48
N ALA A 3 -0.64 1.68 -24.05
CA ALA A 3 0.68 1.08 -23.98
C ALA A 3 1.10 1.08 -22.51
N ILE A 4 1.20 -0.09 -21.89
CA ILE A 4 2.24 -0.44 -20.91
C ILE A 4 2.57 -1.91 -21.21
N GLY A 5 3.84 -2.18 -21.52
CA GLY A 5 4.28 -3.32 -22.30
C GLY A 5 4.21 -4.66 -21.58
N ASP A 6 3.53 -5.61 -22.23
CA ASP A 6 3.80 -7.05 -22.18
C ASP A 6 5.31 -7.27 -22.45
N LEU A 7 6.15 -7.35 -21.41
CA LEU A 7 7.49 -7.91 -21.57
C LEU A 7 7.37 -9.43 -21.52
N ARG A 8 6.96 -10.02 -22.64
CA ARG A 8 7.03 -11.47 -22.82
C ARG A 8 8.50 -11.86 -22.86
N VAL A 9 9.04 -12.41 -21.77
CA VAL A 9 10.33 -13.09 -21.81
C VAL A 9 10.17 -14.30 -22.72
N ASN A 10 10.85 -14.26 -23.86
CA ASN A 10 10.80 -15.29 -24.89
C ASN A 10 11.48 -16.56 -24.34
N LYS A 11 10.71 -17.63 -24.10
CA LYS A 11 11.20 -18.95 -23.67
C LYS A 11 11.97 -19.67 -24.78
N THR A 12 13.06 -19.10 -25.24
CA THR A 12 13.95 -19.74 -26.22
C THR A 12 15.39 -19.67 -25.74
N ASN A 13 15.70 -20.37 -24.64
CA ASN A 13 16.79 -21.35 -24.55
C ASN A 13 16.99 -21.78 -23.08
N LEU A 14 16.71 -23.06 -22.82
CA LEU A 14 16.85 -23.72 -21.52
C LEU A 14 18.31 -23.91 -21.05
N GLU A 15 19.29 -23.27 -21.69
CA GLU A 15 20.72 -23.46 -21.39
C GLU A 15 21.42 -22.24 -20.76
N GLU A 16 20.77 -21.07 -20.68
CA GLU A 16 21.33 -19.89 -19.98
C GLU A 16 20.93 -19.80 -18.49
N MET A 17 20.32 -20.85 -17.94
CA MET A 17 20.06 -20.99 -16.49
C MET A 17 21.28 -21.52 -15.71
N ARG A 18 22.51 -21.39 -16.26
CA ARG A 18 23.76 -21.91 -15.67
C ARG A 18 24.68 -20.82 -15.09
N ASN A 19 24.09 -19.81 -14.45
CA ASN A 19 24.74 -18.93 -13.45
C ASN A 19 23.67 -18.10 -12.71
N GLY A 20 22.59 -18.76 -12.29
CA GLY A 20 21.41 -18.11 -11.74
C GLY A 20 21.72 -17.22 -10.54
N VAL A 21 21.62 -15.90 -10.74
CA VAL A 21 20.94 -14.93 -9.87
C VAL A 21 20.67 -13.66 -10.72
N GLU A 22 19.83 -13.74 -11.75
CA GLU A 22 19.23 -12.51 -12.30
C GLU A 22 17.97 -12.24 -11.47
N LEU A 23 18.17 -11.59 -10.33
CA LEU A 23 17.14 -11.15 -9.41
C LEU A 23 16.27 -10.11 -10.12
N CYS A 24 15.19 -10.55 -10.77
CA CYS A 24 14.06 -9.70 -11.14
C CYS A 24 13.34 -9.26 -9.86
N LEU A 25 13.96 -8.37 -9.08
CA LEU A 25 13.40 -7.77 -7.87
C LEU A 25 12.07 -7.04 -8.09
N ARG A 26 11.78 -6.69 -9.35
CA ARG A 26 10.59 -5.92 -9.75
C ARG A 26 9.37 -6.80 -10.03
N GLU A 27 9.53 -8.10 -10.26
CA GLU A 27 8.40 -8.98 -10.65
C GLU A 27 7.62 -9.54 -9.45
N ALA A 28 8.10 -9.36 -8.22
CA ALA A 28 7.38 -9.82 -7.02
C ALA A 28 6.29 -8.81 -6.60
N CYS A 29 6.55 -7.51 -6.74
CA CYS A 29 5.62 -6.50 -6.27
C CYS A 29 4.24 -6.59 -6.94
N GLY A 30 3.21 -6.70 -6.10
CA GLY A 30 1.82 -6.84 -6.51
C GLY A 30 1.42 -8.28 -6.84
N ASP A 31 2.21 -9.27 -6.41
CA ASP A 31 1.89 -10.70 -6.57
C ASP A 31 1.12 -11.29 -5.37
N GLY A 32 0.87 -10.45 -4.37
CA GLY A 32 0.16 -10.76 -3.14
C GLY A 32 1.02 -11.55 -2.17
N LYS A 33 2.35 -11.49 -2.31
CA LYS A 33 3.29 -12.16 -1.42
C LYS A 33 4.42 -11.24 -0.98
N LEU A 34 4.55 -11.06 0.33
CA LEU A 34 5.69 -10.36 0.87
C LEU A 34 6.95 -11.21 0.67
N ASN A 35 7.98 -10.67 0.00
CA ASN A 35 9.21 -11.43 -0.14
C ASN A 35 9.93 -11.62 1.23
N PRO A 36 10.55 -12.78 1.47
CA PRO A 36 11.22 -13.09 2.74
C PRO A 36 12.56 -12.38 2.92
N TYR A 37 13.04 -11.65 1.91
CA TYR A 37 14.34 -10.98 1.92
C TYR A 37 14.25 -9.50 2.34
N GLY A 38 13.05 -9.02 2.66
CA GLY A 38 12.81 -7.65 3.16
C GLY A 38 13.00 -6.56 2.10
N LEU A 39 12.76 -6.90 0.83
CA LEU A 39 12.91 -5.97 -0.29
C LEU A 39 11.62 -5.19 -0.58
N GLU A 40 10.49 -5.66 -0.03
CA GLU A 40 9.16 -5.04 -0.11
C GLU A 40 8.71 -4.68 1.30
N GLU A 41 8.18 -3.47 1.48
CA GLU A 41 7.60 -3.02 2.75
C GLU A 41 6.13 -3.48 2.88
N CYS A 42 5.47 -3.68 1.74
CA CYS A 42 4.11 -4.20 1.62
C CYS A 42 3.96 -4.96 0.28
N ASP A 43 2.93 -5.81 0.17
CA ASP A 43 2.43 -6.30 -1.11
C ASP A 43 0.93 -6.60 -1.02
N ASP A 44 0.10 -5.71 -1.56
CA ASP A 44 -1.37 -5.82 -1.48
C ASP A 44 -2.00 -6.60 -2.65
N GLY A 45 -1.18 -7.30 -3.43
CA GLY A 45 -1.63 -8.12 -4.55
C GLY A 45 -1.94 -7.35 -5.83
N ASN A 46 -1.57 -6.07 -5.90
CA ASN A 46 -1.69 -5.30 -7.12
C ASN A 46 -0.64 -4.16 -7.22
N LEU A 47 -0.75 -3.31 -8.25
CA LEU A 47 0.17 -2.19 -8.51
C LEU A 47 -0.58 -0.85 -8.61
N ASN A 48 -1.84 -0.82 -8.20
CA ASN A 48 -2.61 0.41 -8.18
C ASN A 48 -2.06 1.29 -7.05
N PRO A 49 -2.01 2.61 -7.25
CA PRO A 49 -1.69 3.53 -6.16
C PRO A 49 -2.95 3.95 -5.41
N ASN A 50 -2.76 4.45 -4.18
CA ASN A 50 -3.76 4.98 -3.25
C ASN A 50 -4.68 3.92 -2.61
N ASP A 51 -4.21 2.68 -2.50
CA ASP A 51 -4.81 1.57 -1.74
C ASP A 51 -3.89 1.06 -0.62
N GLY A 52 -2.77 1.75 -0.38
CA GLY A 52 -1.88 1.55 0.75
C GLY A 52 -0.54 0.94 0.40
N CYS A 53 -0.38 0.32 -0.77
CA CYS A 53 0.89 -0.19 -1.23
C CYS A 53 1.23 0.35 -2.62
N ASP A 54 2.31 1.16 -2.72
CA ASP A 54 2.65 1.76 -4.00
C ASP A 54 3.19 0.71 -5.00
N HIS A 55 3.22 1.06 -6.29
CA HIS A 55 3.80 0.25 -7.37
C HIS A 55 5.30 -0.11 -7.22
N LEU A 56 5.96 0.37 -6.16
CA LEU A 56 7.33 0.04 -5.77
C LEU A 56 7.35 -0.76 -4.45
N CYS A 57 6.19 -1.24 -3.99
CA CYS A 57 5.96 -1.98 -2.77
C CYS A 57 6.47 -1.28 -1.51
N ARG A 58 6.20 0.02 -1.46
CA ARG A 58 6.39 0.86 -0.27
C ARG A 58 5.04 1.25 0.29
N ILE A 59 4.97 1.35 1.61
CA ILE A 59 3.74 1.75 2.28
C ILE A 59 3.42 3.19 1.90
N GLU A 60 2.20 3.42 1.44
CA GLU A 60 1.73 4.76 1.10
C GLU A 60 1.48 5.58 2.36
N LYS A 61 1.65 6.90 2.24
CA LYS A 61 1.44 7.80 3.38
C LYS A 61 -0.02 7.75 3.84
N GLY A 62 -0.25 7.65 5.15
CA GLY A 62 -1.59 7.50 5.72
C GLY A 62 -2.05 6.06 5.84
N TRP A 63 -1.20 5.07 5.59
CA TRP A 63 -1.58 3.67 5.60
C TRP A 63 -0.76 2.85 6.58
N LEU A 64 -1.39 1.82 7.13
CA LEU A 64 -0.77 0.72 7.84
C LEU A 64 -0.99 -0.55 7.03
N CYS A 65 0.11 -1.21 6.66
CA CYS A 65 0.08 -2.49 5.97
C CYS A 65 0.64 -3.56 6.90
N ASP A 66 -0.08 -4.67 7.04
CA ASP A 66 0.29 -5.76 7.94
C ASP A 66 0.14 -7.13 7.27
N GLU A 67 1.14 -8.00 7.48
CA GLU A 67 1.17 -9.36 6.93
C GLU A 67 0.08 -10.26 7.53
N VAL A 68 -0.27 -10.08 8.80
CA VAL A 68 -1.30 -10.86 9.50
C VAL A 68 -2.70 -10.54 8.97
N LEU A 69 -2.88 -9.33 8.44
CA LEU A 69 -4.14 -8.91 7.80
C LEU A 69 -4.21 -9.40 6.35
N GLY A 70 -3.08 -9.64 5.69
CA GLY A 70 -2.98 -10.26 4.37
C GLY A 70 -2.88 -11.79 4.45
N ILE A 71 -3.27 -12.52 3.40
CA ILE A 71 -2.99 -13.97 3.31
C ILE A 71 -1.80 -14.17 2.38
N ASN A 72 -0.60 -14.20 2.98
CA ASN A 72 0.73 -14.26 2.37
C ASN A 72 1.28 -12.93 1.81
N GLY A 73 0.47 -11.89 1.68
CA GLY A 73 0.90 -10.51 1.36
C GLY A 73 0.59 -9.56 2.50
N SER A 74 0.42 -8.28 2.21
CA SER A 74 -0.06 -7.26 3.15
C SER A 74 -1.51 -6.92 2.85
N ALA A 75 -2.31 -6.70 3.90
CA ALA A 75 -3.52 -5.90 3.74
C ALA A 75 -3.26 -4.52 4.34
N CYS A 76 -3.67 -3.49 3.62
CA CYS A 76 -3.47 -2.11 4.01
C CYS A 76 -4.78 -1.47 4.47
N ILE A 77 -4.71 -0.73 5.57
CA ILE A 77 -5.82 0.06 6.10
C ILE A 77 -5.34 1.51 6.34
N PRO A 78 -6.22 2.51 6.20
CA PRO A 78 -5.89 3.88 6.57
C PRO A 78 -5.51 3.99 8.05
N ASN A 79 -4.50 4.82 8.34
CA ASN A 79 -4.01 5.06 9.68
C ASN A 79 -4.71 6.25 10.31
N CYS A 80 -5.79 5.98 11.02
CA CYS A 80 -6.66 6.97 11.63
C CYS A 80 -6.08 7.74 12.83
N SER A 81 -4.78 7.96 12.90
CA SER A 81 -4.13 8.59 14.06
C SER A 81 -2.83 9.30 13.71
N ASP A 82 -2.54 9.49 12.42
CA ASP A 82 -1.25 10.02 11.98
C ASP A 82 -1.31 11.50 11.56
N GLY A 83 -2.50 12.11 11.65
CA GLY A 83 -2.75 13.49 11.25
C GLY A 83 -2.78 13.66 9.73
N TYR A 84 -2.91 12.56 8.97
CA TYR A 84 -2.92 12.56 7.52
C TYR A 84 -4.17 11.89 6.97
N ARG A 85 -5.17 12.73 6.70
CA ARG A 85 -6.43 12.31 6.09
C ARG A 85 -6.24 11.71 4.68
N VAL A 86 -6.45 10.39 4.55
CA VAL A 86 -6.50 9.66 3.28
C VAL A 86 -7.83 9.93 2.55
N PRO A 87 -7.82 10.59 1.38
CA PRO A 87 -9.04 10.87 0.64
C PRO A 87 -9.82 9.60 0.27
N ALA A 88 -11.15 9.71 0.25
CA ALA A 88 -12.11 8.62 0.02
C ALA A 88 -12.15 7.51 1.08
N HIS A 89 -11.19 7.44 1.99
CA HIS A 89 -11.12 6.42 3.03
C HIS A 89 -11.40 6.98 4.44
N GLU A 90 -11.02 8.24 4.69
CA GLU A 90 -11.21 8.91 5.98
C GLU A 90 -12.06 10.17 5.82
N ALA A 91 -13.00 10.40 6.75
CA ALA A 91 -13.76 11.64 6.79
C ALA A 91 -12.96 12.76 7.46
N CYS A 92 -12.15 12.42 8.47
CA CYS A 92 -11.24 13.26 9.23
C CYS A 92 -10.02 12.44 9.67
N ASP A 93 -8.97 13.12 10.13
CA ASP A 93 -7.88 12.58 10.96
C ASP A 93 -7.29 13.79 11.71
N ASP A 94 -7.39 13.80 13.04
CA ASP A 94 -6.86 14.84 13.92
C ASP A 94 -5.57 14.44 14.66
N GLY A 95 -5.03 13.26 14.37
CA GLY A 95 -3.72 12.81 14.82
C GLY A 95 -3.72 12.02 16.12
N ASP A 96 -4.87 11.57 16.61
CA ASP A 96 -4.96 10.56 17.66
C ASP A 96 -6.26 9.73 17.55
N LEU A 97 -6.56 8.91 18.57
CA LEU A 97 -7.77 8.04 18.61
C LEU A 97 -8.71 8.42 19.78
N ILE A 98 -8.60 9.66 20.29
CA ILE A 98 -9.35 10.12 21.45
C ILE A 98 -10.65 10.76 20.97
N GLY A 99 -11.76 10.03 20.99
CA GLY A 99 -13.05 10.64 20.67
C GLY A 99 -13.42 11.83 21.58
N GLY A 100 -14.22 12.75 21.04
CA GLY A 100 -14.75 13.95 21.68
C GLY A 100 -14.00 15.24 21.32
N ASP A 101 -13.05 15.20 20.39
CA ASP A 101 -12.21 16.32 19.96
C ASP A 101 -12.31 16.66 18.46
N GLY A 102 -13.23 16.01 17.76
CA GLY A 102 -13.62 16.34 16.38
C GLY A 102 -13.51 15.19 15.39
N CYS A 103 -12.66 14.20 15.64
CA CYS A 103 -12.59 12.96 14.89
C CYS A 103 -12.68 11.77 15.84
N ASN A 104 -13.54 10.81 15.54
CA ASN A 104 -13.64 9.61 16.37
C ASN A 104 -12.56 8.57 15.98
N GLU A 105 -12.49 7.49 16.77
CA GLU A 105 -11.51 6.40 16.63
C GLU A 105 -11.60 5.58 15.32
N VAL A 106 -12.58 5.89 14.46
CA VAL A 106 -12.80 5.27 13.14
C VAL A 106 -12.85 6.31 12.01
N CYS A 107 -12.25 7.48 12.23
CA CYS A 107 -12.06 8.54 11.25
C CYS A 107 -13.35 9.11 10.67
N GLN A 108 -14.37 9.18 11.52
CA GLN A 108 -15.62 9.86 11.24
C GLN A 108 -15.69 11.17 12.00
N VAL A 109 -16.17 12.21 11.31
CA VAL A 109 -16.42 13.51 11.92
C VAL A 109 -17.51 13.36 12.98
N GLU A 110 -17.23 13.86 14.17
CA GLU A 110 -18.17 13.81 15.27
C GLU A 110 -19.32 14.82 15.10
N GLU A 111 -20.48 14.54 15.71
CA GLU A 111 -21.64 15.40 15.58
C GLU A 111 -21.35 16.81 16.12
N GLY A 112 -21.65 17.84 15.31
CA GLY A 112 -21.42 19.24 15.67
C GLY A 112 -20.01 19.76 15.37
N TRP A 113 -19.14 18.94 14.76
CA TRP A 113 -17.80 19.34 14.34
C TRP A 113 -17.70 19.55 12.82
N GLU A 114 -16.78 20.41 12.40
CA GLU A 114 -16.43 20.62 10.99
C GLU A 114 -14.91 20.49 10.82
N CYS A 115 -14.48 19.49 10.05
CA CYS A 115 -13.06 19.28 9.75
C CYS A 115 -12.68 19.97 8.44
N PHE A 116 -11.70 20.88 8.50
CA PHE A 116 -11.09 21.48 7.32
C PHE A 116 -9.75 20.81 7.04
N SER A 117 -9.56 20.32 5.82
CA SER A 117 -8.25 19.84 5.37
C SER A 117 -7.23 20.97 5.45
N ARG A 118 -6.27 20.88 6.38
CA ARG A 118 -5.11 21.78 6.39
C ARG A 118 -4.23 21.40 5.21
N ALA A 119 -4.28 22.20 4.14
CA ALA A 119 -3.31 22.11 3.05
C ALA A 119 -1.91 22.29 3.66
N LYS A 120 -1.05 21.29 3.48
CA LYS A 120 0.36 21.33 3.85
C LYS A 120 1.19 21.71 2.64
#